data_AF-A0A8C1JL89-F1
#
_entry.id   AF-A0A8C1JL89-F1
#
_cell.length_a   1.000
_cell.length_b   1.000
_cell.length_c   1.000
_cell.angle_alpha   90.00
_cell.angle_beta   90.00
_cell.angle_gamma   90.00
#
_symmetry.space_group_name_H-M   'P 1'
#
loop_
_entity.id
_entity.type
_entity.pdbx_description
1 polymer ?
#
loop_
_entity_poly.entity_id
_entity_poly.type
_entity_poly.pdbx_seq_one_letter_code
_entity_poly.pdbx_strand_id
1 'polypeptide(L)' 'MTIISLLLLASLLPHLTFTRVNVGIVNGKEAKPHSRPYMVSIQNNFMHICGGFLISDEFVMTAAHCWKG' A
#
# COMPACT_ATOMS: atom_id res chain seq x y z
N MET A 1 22.64 28.79 13.37
CA MET A 1 22.34 28.72 11.91
C MET A 1 22.64 27.34 11.35
N THR A 2 23.81 26.77 11.61
CA THR A 2 24.22 25.42 11.17
C THR A 2 23.34 24.29 11.71
N ILE A 3 22.97 24.31 13.00
CA ILE A 3 22.11 23.27 13.62
C ILE A 3 20.72 23.23 12.97
N ILE A 4 20.10 24.40 12.74
CA ILE A 4 18.78 24.49 12.08
C ILE A 4 18.88 23.94 10.65
N SER A 5 19.97 24.26 9.95
CA SER A 5 20.21 23.76 8.60
C SER A 5 20.41 22.23 8.57
N LEU A 6 21.11 21.64 9.56
CA LEU A 6 21.25 20.19 9.70
C LEU A 6 19.91 19.49 10.02
N LEU A 7 19.10 20.06 10.92
CA LEU A 7 17.79 19.52 11.28
C LEU A 7 16.82 19.53 10.09
N LEU A 8 16.84 20.61 9.30
CA LEU A 8 16.09 20.70 8.06
C LEU A 8 16.58 19.68 7.04
N LEU A 9 17.89 19.50 6.88
CA LEU A 9 18.41 18.51 5.95
C LEU A 9 17.98 17.08 6.36
N ALA A 10 18.12 16.73 7.64
CA ALA A 10 17.75 15.43 8.18
C ALA A 10 16.25 15.11 8.04
N SER A 11 15.38 16.11 8.14
CA SER A 11 13.93 15.93 7.94
C SER A 11 13.53 15.80 6.47
N LEU A 12 14.28 16.41 5.54
CA LEU A 12 14.06 16.26 4.09
C LEU A 12 14.66 14.96 3.52
N LEU A 13 15.72 14.40 4.12
CA LEU A 13 16.33 13.14 3.69
C LEU A 13 15.34 12.00 3.36
N PRO A 14 14.35 11.67 4.22
CA PRO A 14 13.39 10.60 3.93
C PRO A 14 12.40 10.91 2.79
N HIS A 15 12.26 12.17 2.37
CA HIS A 15 11.48 12.53 1.18
C HIS A 15 12.27 12.36 -0.12
N LEU A 16 13.60 12.55 -0.07
CA LEU A 16 14.47 12.36 -1.24
C LEU A 16 14.75 10.88 -1.55
N THR A 17 14.64 9.98 -0.56
CA THR A 17 14.90 8.53 -0.74
C THR A 17 13.66 7.72 -1.10
N PHE A 18 12.46 8.31 -1.05
CA PHE A 18 11.23 7.61 -1.41
C PHE A 18 11.02 7.59 -2.93
N THR A 19 11.66 6.61 -3.59
CA THR A 19 11.31 6.28 -4.97
C THR A 19 9.95 5.61 -4.99
N ARG A 20 8.89 6.38 -5.22
CA ARG A 20 7.56 5.83 -5.44
C ARG A 20 7.53 5.16 -6.82
N VAL A 21 7.82 3.87 -6.87
CA VAL A 21 7.47 3.07 -8.05
C VAL A 21 5.94 3.02 -8.11
N ASN A 22 5.34 3.62 -9.14
CA ASN A 22 3.92 3.45 -9.40
C ASN A 22 3.68 2.03 -9.91
N VAL A 23 3.62 1.07 -8.99
CA VAL A 23 3.14 -0.28 -9.27
C VAL A 23 1.62 -0.22 -9.30
N GLY A 24 1.04 -0.54 -10.44
CA GLY A 24 -0.41 -0.53 -10.65
C GLY A 24 -0.84 -1.69 -11.55
N ILE A 25 -2.14 -1.79 -11.80
CA ILE A 25 -2.67 -2.76 -12.75
C ILE A 25 -2.28 -2.32 -14.17
N VAL A 26 -1.59 -3.17 -14.92
CA VAL A 26 -1.15 -2.89 -16.30
C VAL A 26 -2.35 -2.56 -17.18
N ASN A 27 -2.28 -1.45 -17.93
CA ASN A 27 -3.39 -0.89 -18.72
C ASN A 27 -4.66 -0.58 -17.89
N GLY A 28 -4.53 -0.48 -16.58
CA GLY A 28 -5.62 -0.15 -15.66
C GLY A 28 -5.91 1.35 -15.61
N LYS A 29 -6.99 1.67 -14.90
CA LYS A 29 -7.32 3.04 -14.48
C LYS A 29 -7.57 3.05 -12.98
N GLU A 30 -7.35 4.19 -12.35
CA GLU A 30 -7.69 4.38 -10.96
C GLU A 30 -9.20 4.17 -10.73
N ALA A 31 -9.54 3.41 -9.68
CA ALA A 31 -10.92 3.21 -9.29
C ALA A 31 -11.43 4.46 -8.55
N LYS A 32 -12.71 4.84 -8.77
CA LYS A 32 -13.34 5.88 -7.95
C LYS A 32 -13.22 5.50 -6.47
N PRO A 33 -12.85 6.42 -5.57
CA PRO A 33 -12.72 6.12 -4.14
C PRO A 33 -13.93 5.38 -3.59
N HIS A 34 -13.67 4.30 -2.86
CA HIS A 34 -14.68 3.43 -2.24
C HIS A 34 -15.70 2.77 -3.19
N SER A 35 -15.51 2.81 -4.52
CA SER A 35 -16.41 2.15 -5.50
C SER A 35 -16.31 0.62 -5.54
N ARG A 36 -15.37 0.05 -4.79
CA ARG A 36 -15.13 -1.38 -4.60
C ARG A 36 -15.08 -1.67 -3.10
N PRO A 37 -16.19 -1.51 -2.36
CA PRO A 37 -16.19 -1.62 -0.90
C PRO A 37 -15.86 -3.03 -0.40
N TYR A 38 -16.03 -4.03 -1.25
CA TYR A 38 -15.62 -5.41 -1.00
C TYR A 38 -14.11 -5.65 -1.14
N MET A 39 -13.33 -4.72 -1.72
CA MET A 39 -11.91 -4.95 -2.00
C MET A 39 -11.09 -4.91 -0.71
N VAL A 40 -10.27 -5.94 -0.47
CA VAL A 40 -9.44 -6.09 0.73
C VAL A 40 -7.95 -6.11 0.37
N SER A 41 -7.15 -5.44 1.19
CA SER A 41 -5.69 -5.55 1.19
C SER A 41 -5.25 -6.58 2.22
N ILE A 42 -4.74 -7.73 1.78
CA ILE A 42 -4.13 -8.72 2.66
C ILE A 42 -2.68 -8.32 2.88
N GLN A 43 -2.29 -8.19 4.15
CA GLN A 43 -0.99 -7.67 4.54
C GLN A 43 -0.19 -8.66 5.37
N ASN A 44 1.12 -8.68 5.18
CA ASN A 44 2.08 -9.32 6.07
C ASN A 44 3.12 -8.28 6.49
N ASN A 45 3.41 -8.16 7.79
CA ASN A 45 4.30 -7.12 8.33
C ASN A 45 3.99 -5.70 7.80
N PHE A 46 2.70 -5.32 7.76
CA PHE A 46 2.21 -4.03 7.23
C PHE A 46 2.45 -3.78 5.73
N MET A 47 2.89 -4.81 4.98
CA MET A 47 3.10 -4.75 3.54
C MET A 47 1.98 -5.49 2.81
N HIS A 48 1.41 -4.88 1.77
CA HIS A 48 0.43 -5.54 0.89
C HIS A 48 1.08 -6.71 0.16
N ILE A 49 0.48 -7.90 0.27
CA ILE A 49 0.98 -9.12 -0.39
C ILE A 49 -0.03 -9.72 -1.38
N CYS A 50 -1.33 -9.55 -1.13
CA CYS A 50 -2.40 -10.09 -1.98
C CYS A 50 -3.67 -9.25 -1.88
N GLY A 51 -4.53 -9.39 -2.89
CA GLY A 51 -5.91 -8.91 -2.84
C GLY A 51 -6.87 -9.93 -2.21
N GLY A 52 -8.06 -9.46 -1.83
CA GLY A 52 -9.17 -10.29 -1.40
C GLY A 52 -10.52 -9.60 -1.55
N PHE A 53 -11.59 -10.33 -1.24
CA PHE A 53 -12.97 -9.86 -1.32
C PHE A 53 -13.69 -10.12 0.01
N LEU A 54 -14.26 -9.09 0.64
CA LEU A 54 -15.17 -9.24 1.77
C LEU A 54 -16.48 -9.84 1.26
N ILE A 55 -16.77 -11.09 1.64
CA ILE A 55 -17.94 -11.85 1.17
C ILE A 55 -19.08 -11.91 2.20
N SER A 56 -18.75 -11.61 3.45
CA SER A 56 -19.70 -11.42 4.55
C SER A 56 -19.01 -10.62 5.66
N ASP A 57 -19.73 -10.27 6.71
CA ASP A 57 -19.25 -9.37 7.78
C ASP A 57 -17.94 -9.85 8.45
N GLU A 58 -17.71 -11.17 8.47
CA GLU A 58 -16.55 -11.77 9.14
C GLU A 58 -15.62 -12.58 8.21
N PHE A 59 -15.92 -12.67 6.90
CA PHE A 59 -15.17 -13.56 5.99
C PHE A 59 -14.66 -12.84 4.74
N VAL A 60 -13.38 -13.07 4.45
CA VAL A 60 -12.69 -12.60 3.23
C VAL A 60 -12.28 -13.80 2.38
N MET A 61 -12.62 -13.75 1.09
CA MET A 61 -12.18 -14.71 0.07
C MET A 61 -10.89 -14.22 -0.59
N THR A 62 -9.93 -15.12 -0.82
CA THR A 62 -8.68 -14.84 -1.55
C THR A 62 -8.18 -16.09 -2.28
N ALA A 63 -7.11 -15.96 -3.07
CA ALA A 63 -6.46 -17.11 -3.70
C ALA A 63 -5.77 -17.99 -2.66
N ALA A 64 -5.90 -19.31 -2.77
CA ALA A 64 -5.36 -20.25 -1.78
C ALA A 64 -3.85 -20.12 -1.55
N HIS A 65 -3.07 -19.77 -2.58
CA HIS A 65 -1.63 -19.60 -2.45
C HIS A 65 -1.23 -18.34 -1.66
N CYS A 66 -2.14 -17.39 -1.44
CA CYS A 66 -1.85 -16.18 -0.64
C CYS A 66 -1.73 -16.45 0.87
N TRP A 67 -2.08 -17.65 1.35
CA TRP A 67 -1.96 -18.05 2.76
C TRP A 67 -0.50 -18.25 3.20
N LYS A 68 0.34 -18.75 2.30
CA LYS A 68 1.77 -18.95 2.48
C LYS A 68 2.46 -18.39 1.23
N GLY A 69 2.61 -17.07 1.20
CA GLY A 69 3.45 -16.41 0.20
C GLY A 69 4.87 -16.98 0.21
#